data_AF-A0A379WNR4-F1
#
_entry.id   AF-A0A379WNR4-F1
#
_cell.length_a   1.000
_cell.length_b   1.000
_cell.length_c   1.000
_cell.angle_alpha   90.00
_cell.angle_beta   90.00
_cell.angle_gamma   90.00
#
_symmetry.space_group_name_H-M   'P 1'
#
loop_
_entity.id
_entity.type
_entity.pdbx_description
1 polymer ?
#
loop_
_entity_poly.entity_id
_entity_poly.type
_entity_poly.pdbx_seq_one_letter_code
_entity_poly.pdbx_strand_id
1 'polypeptide(L)' 'MTSNLGSDLIQERFGELDYGRMKEMVLGVVSQNFRPEFINRIDEVVVFHPLGEQHIASICSDPAAASVQTSGRTWL' A
#
# COMPACT_ATOMS: atom_id res chain seq x y z
N MET A 1 6.79 2.94 7.99
CA MET A 1 7.57 2.64 6.76
C MET A 1 6.64 2.05 5.71
N THR A 2 6.98 2.12 4.43
CA THR A 2 6.17 1.54 3.34
C THR A 2 7.01 0.61 2.49
N SER A 3 6.39 -0.42 1.91
CA SER A 3 7.05 -1.38 1.03
C SER A 3 6.05 -1.90 0.00
N ASN A 4 6.54 -2.18 -1.21
CA ASN A 4 5.75 -2.77 -2.30
C ASN A 4 5.94 -4.30 -2.38
N LEU A 5 6.55 -4.92 -1.37
CA LEU A 5 6.70 -6.37 -1.32
C LEU A 5 5.33 -7.05 -1.22
N GLY A 6 5.09 -8.03 -2.08
CA GLY A 6 3.82 -8.74 -2.16
C GLY A 6 2.72 -7.98 -2.91
N SER A 7 3.01 -6.82 -3.51
CA SER A 7 2.03 -6.08 -4.32
C SER A 7 1.44 -6.90 -5.46
N ASP A 8 2.24 -7.74 -6.12
CA ASP A 8 1.76 -8.60 -7.21
C ASP A 8 0.74 -9.63 -6.69
N LEU A 9 1.02 -10.24 -5.53
CA LEU A 9 0.10 -11.18 -4.88
C LEU A 9 -1.21 -10.49 -4.47
N ILE A 10 -1.12 -9.26 -3.96
CA ILE A 10 -2.28 -8.46 -3.61
C ILE A 10 -3.15 -8.20 -4.83
N GLN A 11 -2.54 -7.85 -5.98
CA GLN A 11 -3.29 -7.61 -7.22
C GLN A 11 -3.91 -8.89 -7.77
N GLU A 12 -3.16 -9.99 -7.84
CA GLU A 12 -3.63 -11.25 -8.41
C GLU A 12 -4.74 -11.92 -7.60
N ARG A 13 -4.69 -11.81 -6.26
CA ARG A 13 -5.64 -12.50 -5.37
C ARG A 13 -6.71 -11.56 -4.80
N PHE A 14 -6.78 -10.32 -5.29
CA PHE A 14 -7.77 -9.36 -4.82
C PHE A 14 -9.19 -9.84 -5.11
N GLY A 15 -10.04 -9.84 -4.09
CA GLY A 15 -11.43 -10.32 -4.19
C GLY A 15 -11.58 -11.84 -4.05
N GLU A 16 -10.50 -12.62 -4.10
CA GLU A 16 -10.52 -14.07 -3.88
C GLU A 16 -10.28 -14.44 -2.41
N LEU A 17 -9.41 -13.69 -1.74
CA LEU A 17 -9.02 -13.93 -0.35
C LEU A 17 -9.57 -12.84 0.57
N ASP A 18 -9.92 -13.24 1.79
CA ASP A 18 -10.17 -12.30 2.86
C ASP A 18 -8.87 -11.57 3.28
N TYR A 19 -9.04 -10.46 3.99
CA TYR A 19 -7.94 -9.62 4.44
C TYR A 19 -6.91 -10.38 5.30
N GLY A 20 -7.37 -11.29 6.16
CA GLY A 20 -6.49 -12.04 7.06
C GLY A 20 -5.54 -12.94 6.28
N ARG A 21 -6.08 -13.72 5.34
CA ARG A 21 -5.28 -14.60 4.46
C ARG A 21 -4.33 -13.80 3.57
N MET A 22 -4.80 -12.67 3.03
CA MET A 22 -3.94 -11.78 2.25
C MET A 22 -2.77 -11.25 3.09
N LYS A 23 -3.04 -10.82 4.32
CA LYS A 23 -2.04 -10.32 5.26
C LYS A 23 -1.02 -11.40 5.62
N GLU A 24 -1.45 -12.62 5.88
CA GLU A 24 -0.54 -13.75 6.16
C GLU A 24 0.40 -14.04 4.97
N MET A 25 -0.13 -14.06 3.74
CA MET A 25 0.69 -14.25 2.54
C MET A 25 1.74 -13.15 2.37
N VAL A 26 1.35 -11.88 2.53
CA VAL A 26 2.26 -10.74 2.42
C VAL A 26 3.31 -10.78 3.54
N LEU A 27 2.93 -11.12 4.77
CA LEU A 27 3.87 -11.29 5.88
C LEU A 27 4.89 -12.42 5.62
N GLY A 28 4.47 -13.47 4.91
CA GLY A 28 5.38 -14.51 4.42
C GLY A 28 6.47 -13.96 3.51
N VAL A 29 6.11 -13.11 2.55
CA VAL A 29 7.08 -12.44 1.65
C VAL A 29 7.98 -11.47 2.41
N VAL A 30 7.41 -10.68 3.33
CA VAL A 30 8.18 -9.75 4.18
C VAL A 30 9.22 -10.49 5.00
N SER A 31 8.86 -11.65 5.58
CA SER A 31 9.76 -12.47 6.40
C SER A 31 10.93 -13.09 5.62
N GLN A 32 10.81 -13.24 4.29
CA GLN A 32 11.90 -13.69 3.42
C GLN A 32 12.87 -12.54 3.06
N ASN A 33 12.40 -11.29 3.11
CA ASN A 33 13.18 -10.12 2.69
C ASN A 33 13.81 -9.36 3.85
N PHE A 34 13.21 -9.40 5.04
CA PHE A 34 13.70 -8.70 6.22
C PHE A 34 14.13 -9.67 7.32
N ARG A 35 15.15 -9.27 8.09
CA ARG A 35 15.60 -10.06 9.23
C ARG A 35 14.56 -10.01 10.37
N PRO A 36 14.42 -11.07 11.18
CA PRO A 36 13.45 -11.10 12.27
C PRO A 36 13.60 -9.95 13.27
N GLU A 37 14.83 -9.50 13.55
CA GLU A 37 15.07 -8.39 14.48
C GLU A 37 14.48 -7.06 14.00
N PHE A 38 14.33 -6.91 12.68
CA PHE A 38 13.66 -5.76 12.08
C PHE A 38 12.14 -5.88 12.22
N ILE A 39 11.59 -7.04 11.85
CA ILE A 39 10.15 -7.30 11.89
C ILE A 39 9.61 -7.19 13.32
N ASN A 40 10.38 -7.66 14.31
CA ASN A 40 10.04 -7.58 15.73
C ASN A 40 10.00 -6.15 16.29
N ARG A 41 10.43 -5.13 15.53
CA ARG A 41 10.34 -3.70 15.91
C ARG A 41 9.17 -2.97 15.25
N ILE A 42 8.34 -3.67 14.49
CA ILE A 42 7.18 -3.10 13.82
C ILE A 42 5.96 -3.33 14.71
N ASP A 43 5.33 -2.25 15.16
CA ASP A 43 4.16 -2.32 16.04
C ASP A 43 2.92 -2.88 15.32
N GLU A 44 2.70 -2.43 14.08
CA GLU A 44 1.55 -2.84 13.27
C GLU A 44 1.91 -2.95 11.79
N VAL A 45 1.31 -3.94 11.12
CA VAL A 45 1.38 -4.11 9.67
C VAL A 45 -0.01 -3.92 9.08
N VAL A 46 -0.13 -2.95 8.17
CA VAL A 46 -1.32 -2.67 7.39
C VAL A 46 -1.07 -3.03 5.94
N VAL A 47 -1.91 -3.90 5.39
CA VAL A 47 -1.94 -4.20 3.95
C VAL A 47 -3.01 -3.33 3.29
N PHE A 48 -2.67 -2.70 2.17
CA PHE A 48 -3.61 -1.87 1.41
C PHE A 48 -4.35 -2.70 0.37
N HIS A 49 -5.62 -2.36 0.16
CA HIS A 49 -6.42 -2.92 -0.91
C HIS A 49 -6.17 -2.13 -2.21
N PRO A 50 -6.14 -2.80 -3.37
CA PRO A 50 -6.18 -2.15 -4.66
C PRO A 50 -7.35 -1.17 -4.78
N LEU A 51 -7.11 -0.06 -5.47
CA LEU A 51 -8.16 0.90 -5.79
C LEU A 51 -8.96 0.39 -7.00
N GLY A 52 -10.28 0.33 -6.87
CA GLY A 52 -11.18 0.13 -8.00
C GLY A 52 -11.40 1.45 -8.75
N GLU A 53 -12.01 1.36 -9.94
CA GLU A 53 -12.27 2.52 -10.80
C GLU A 53 -13.05 3.63 -10.10
N GLN A 54 -14.05 3.26 -9.30
CA GLN A 54 -14.85 4.22 -8.53
C GLN A 54 -14.01 4.98 -7.49
N HIS A 55 -13.07 4.30 -6.83
CA HIS A 55 -12.15 4.95 -5.89
C HIS A 55 -11.24 5.94 -6.63
N ILE A 56 -10.70 5.55 -7.78
CA ILE A 56 -9.84 6.40 -8.60
C ILE A 56 -10.62 7.64 -9.09
N ALA A 57 -11.84 7.45 -9.60
CA ALA A 57 -12.69 8.56 -10.05
C ALA A 57 -13.03 9.53 -8.90
N SER A 58 -13.29 9.01 -7.70
CA SER A 58 -13.51 9.84 -6.51
C SER A 58 -12.27 10.64 -6.12
N ILE A 59 -11.08 10.03 -6.20
CA ILE A 59 -9.81 10.71 -5.90
C ILE A 59 -9.52 11.81 -6.92
N CYS A 60 -9.71 11.53 -8.22
CA CYS A 60 -9.47 12.51 -9.28
C CYS A 60 -10.46 13.68 -9.25
N SER A 61 -11.67 13.47 -8.72
CA SER A 61 -12.68 14.53 -8.59
C SER A 61 -12.56 15.33 -7.30
N ASP A 62 -11.69 14.93 -6.36
CA ASP A 62 -11.44 15.67 -5.13
C ASP A 62 -10.62 16.96 -5.42
N PRO A 63 -11.20 18.16 -5.22
CA PRO A 63 -10.51 19.42 -5.47
C PRO A 63 -9.29 19.65 -4.56
N ALA A 64 -9.18 18.95 -3.42
CA ALA A 64 -7.98 19.00 -2.57
C ALA A 64 -6.79 18.32 -3.26
N ALA A 65 -7.00 17.23 -4.01
CA ALA A 65 -5.94 16.55 -4.76
C ALA A 65 -5.39 17.41 -5.91
N ALA A 66 -6.25 18.26 -6.50
CA ALA A 66 -5.85 19.19 -7.57
C ALA A 66 -5.04 20.41 -7.08
N SER A 67 -5.03 20.69 -5.77
CA SER A 67 -4.46 21.92 -5.21
C SER A 67 -2.96 21.85 -4.87
N VAL A 68 -2.29 20.71 -5.10
CA VAL A 68 -0.86 20.53 -4.77
C VAL A 68 0.08 21.27 -5.74
N GLN A 69 -0.41 21.77 -6.87
CA GLN A 69 0.35 22.61 -7.78
C GLN A 69 -0.16 24.04 -7.77
N THR A 70 0.45 24.91 -6.95
CA THR A 70 0.66 26.35 -7.20
C THR A 70 1.27 27.03 -5.95
N SER A 71 2.50 26.68 -5.60
CA SER A 71 3.35 27.63 -4.88
C SER A 71 4.78 27.41 -5.33
N GLY A 72 5.27 28.32 -6.18
CA GLY A 72 6.58 28.27 -6.81
C GLY A 72 7.73 28.23 -5.81
N ARG A 73 8.13 27.01 -5.43
CA ARG A 73 9.45 26.73 -4.89
C ARG A 73 10.11 25.73 -5.83
N THR A 74 10.94 26.27 -6.72
CA THR A 74 12.03 25.55 -7.36
C THR A 74 12.80 24.80 -6.28
N TRP A 75 12.73 23.48 -6.28
CA TRP A 75 13.80 22.68 -5.70
C TRP A 75 14.96 22.79 -6.69
N LEU A 76 16.13 23.19 -6.19
CA LEU A 76 17.36 23.50 -6.94
C LEU A 76 17.59 22.62 -8.17
#